data_AF-I2NVD7-F1
#
_entry.id   AF-I2NVD7-F1
#
_cell.length_a   1.000
_cell.length_b   1.000
_cell.length_c   1.000
_cell.angle_alpha   90.00
_cell.angle_beta   90.00
_cell.angle_gamma   90.00
#
_symmetry.space_group_name_H-M   'P 1'
#
loop_
_entity.id
_entity.type
_entity.pdbx_description
1 polymer ?
#
loop_
_entity_poly.entity_id
_entity_poly.type
_entity_poly.pdbx_seq_one_letter_code
_entity_poly.pdbx_strand_id
1 'polypeptide(L)'
;MENVERELGKLVLSNLEMLEKSYGFLVQIDVQFYEKIENQFNAWYEDFKKNSGWHKKPGNKKNQDAIWYCLGEKYDNKKSNIDIDYSWLSACTGIAKYDDGETIEYGIHFGFNRDYFNFTAKTAKQFMQDQFANYPELKEVGFQYIVGSSEHRTIFLPIQLDLKLLIEEYPDYKDQALQPLSDALDKIKNHQAVFDGIAEKLMKHSKLQES
;
A
#
# COMPACT_ATOMS: atom_id res chain seq x y z
N MET A 1 -11.56 3.29 -38.82
CA MET A 1 -12.08 3.70 -37.50
C MET A 1 -13.45 3.09 -37.33
N GLU A 2 -13.60 2.30 -36.29
CA GLU A 2 -14.91 1.81 -35.87
C GLU A 2 -15.80 2.99 -35.45
N ASN A 3 -17.11 2.85 -35.55
CA ASN A 3 -18.07 3.92 -35.21
C ASN A 3 -17.85 4.46 -33.78
N VAL A 4 -17.40 3.59 -32.87
CA VAL A 4 -17.08 3.92 -31.47
C VAL A 4 -15.91 4.90 -31.35
N GLU A 5 -14.81 4.66 -32.07
CA GLU A 5 -13.62 5.53 -32.03
C GLU A 5 -13.95 6.94 -32.53
N ARG A 6 -14.81 7.03 -33.55
CA ARG A 6 -15.26 8.31 -34.10
C ARG A 6 -16.13 9.08 -33.10
N GLU A 7 -17.09 8.43 -32.46
CA GLU A 7 -17.95 9.09 -31.46
C GLU A 7 -17.16 9.46 -30.20
N LEU A 8 -16.21 8.63 -29.78
CA LEU A 8 -15.27 8.99 -28.71
C LEU A 8 -14.43 10.22 -29.07
N GLY A 9 -13.88 10.26 -30.29
CA GLY A 9 -13.14 11.42 -30.78
C GLY A 9 -13.98 12.71 -30.78
N LYS A 10 -15.26 12.63 -31.18
CA LYS A 10 -16.18 13.78 -31.09
C LYS A 10 -16.43 14.21 -29.65
N LEU A 11 -16.59 13.27 -28.72
CA LEU A 11 -16.80 13.59 -27.31
C LEU A 11 -15.57 14.31 -26.72
N VAL A 12 -14.36 13.82 -27.02
CA VAL A 12 -13.10 14.44 -26.62
C VAL A 12 -13.00 15.86 -27.16
N LEU A 13 -13.19 16.03 -28.48
CA LEU A 13 -13.10 17.35 -29.13
C LEU A 13 -14.14 18.34 -28.60
N SER A 14 -15.35 17.85 -28.28
CA SER A 14 -16.43 18.69 -27.75
C SER A 14 -16.21 19.12 -26.30
N ASN A 15 -15.30 18.44 -25.58
CA ASN A 15 -14.97 18.70 -24.18
C ASN A 15 -13.49 19.07 -24.00
N LEU A 16 -12.80 19.49 -25.06
CA LEU A 16 -11.34 19.65 -25.07
C LEU A 16 -10.84 20.61 -23.98
N GLU A 17 -11.51 21.75 -23.80
CA GLU A 17 -11.18 22.71 -22.75
C GLU A 17 -11.31 22.11 -21.34
N MET A 18 -12.36 21.31 -21.11
CA MET A 18 -12.56 20.63 -19.83
C MET A 18 -11.47 19.58 -19.60
N LEU A 19 -11.07 18.84 -20.64
CA LEU A 19 -9.97 17.88 -20.55
C LEU A 19 -8.65 18.57 -20.20
N GLU A 20 -8.31 19.67 -20.88
CA GLU A 20 -7.09 20.44 -20.59
C GLU A 20 -7.06 20.98 -19.15
N LYS A 21 -8.19 21.49 -18.65
CA LYS A 21 -8.32 21.98 -17.27
C LYS A 21 -8.35 20.84 -16.24
N SER A 22 -8.93 19.70 -16.61
CA SER A 22 -9.13 18.57 -15.69
C SER A 22 -7.82 17.99 -15.20
N TYR A 23 -6.76 18.01 -16.00
CA TYR A 23 -5.47 17.46 -15.59
C TYR A 23 -4.90 18.19 -14.37
N GLY A 24 -4.84 19.52 -14.42
CA GLY A 24 -4.36 20.33 -13.29
C GLY A 24 -5.26 20.20 -12.06
N PHE A 25 -6.58 20.05 -12.27
CA PHE A 25 -7.52 19.85 -11.17
C PHE A 25 -7.43 18.45 -10.55
N LEU A 26 -7.19 17.41 -11.36
CA LEU A 26 -6.97 16.04 -10.89
C LEU A 26 -5.77 15.96 -9.95
N VAL A 27 -4.66 16.61 -10.31
CA VAL A 27 -3.47 16.68 -9.43
C VAL A 27 -3.83 17.26 -8.06
N GLN A 28 -4.68 18.29 -8.00
CA GLN A 28 -5.11 18.88 -6.74
C GLN A 28 -6.00 17.94 -5.92
N ILE A 29 -6.96 17.27 -6.58
CA ILE A 29 -7.81 16.25 -5.94
C ILE A 29 -6.93 15.14 -5.35
N ASP A 30 -5.93 14.70 -6.11
CA ASP A 30 -5.08 13.58 -5.76
C ASP A 30 -4.17 13.90 -4.57
N VAL A 31 -3.60 15.10 -4.51
CA VAL A 31 -2.85 15.58 -3.34
C VAL A 31 -3.74 15.61 -2.10
N GLN A 32 -4.93 16.21 -2.19
CA GLN A 32 -5.87 16.28 -1.06
C GLN A 32 -6.31 14.89 -0.58
N PHE A 33 -6.57 13.99 -1.52
CA PHE A 33 -6.94 12.62 -1.24
C PHE A 33 -5.79 11.84 -0.58
N TYR A 34 -4.58 11.95 -1.14
CA TYR A 34 -3.39 11.31 -0.60
C TYR A 34 -3.08 11.79 0.83
N GLU A 35 -3.11 13.11 1.08
CA GLU A 35 -2.92 13.67 2.41
C GLU A 35 -3.91 13.08 3.43
N LYS A 36 -5.17 12.87 3.07
CA LYS A 36 -6.17 12.27 3.97
C LYS A 36 -5.87 10.81 4.29
N ILE A 37 -5.61 9.99 3.27
CA ILE A 37 -5.26 8.58 3.41
C ILE A 37 -3.97 8.43 4.24
N GLU A 38 -2.94 9.21 3.92
CA GLU A 38 -1.64 9.18 4.60
C GLU A 38 -1.76 9.61 6.06
N ASN A 39 -2.51 10.69 6.36
CA ASN A 39 -2.73 11.13 7.74
C ASN A 39 -3.46 10.08 8.57
N GLN A 40 -4.49 9.43 8.03
CA GLN A 40 -5.22 8.36 8.72
C GLN A 40 -4.31 7.16 9.01
N PHE A 41 -3.54 6.72 8.01
CA PHE A 41 -2.59 5.62 8.19
C PHE A 41 -1.48 5.97 9.18
N ASN A 42 -0.88 7.15 9.09
CA ASN A 42 0.20 7.58 9.98
C ASN A 42 -0.29 7.73 11.43
N ALA A 43 -1.49 8.28 11.65
CA ALA A 43 -2.09 8.36 12.98
C ALA A 43 -2.28 6.97 13.59
N TRP A 44 -2.78 6.01 12.80
CA TRP A 44 -2.88 4.61 13.22
C TRP A 44 -1.50 4.00 13.49
N TYR A 45 -0.52 4.20 12.60
CA TYR A 45 0.78 3.56 12.70
C TYR A 45 1.58 4.08 13.90
N GLU A 46 1.47 5.36 14.23
CA GLU A 46 2.06 5.93 15.45
C GLU A 46 1.43 5.34 16.72
N ASP A 47 0.11 5.14 16.75
CA ASP A 47 -0.56 4.46 17.87
C ASP A 47 -0.15 2.98 17.96
N PHE A 48 -0.14 2.29 16.83
CA PHE A 48 0.28 0.90 16.71
C PHE A 48 1.71 0.72 17.24
N LYS A 49 2.66 1.57 16.82
CA LYS A 49 4.06 1.50 17.25
C LYS A 49 4.22 1.59 18.76
N LYS A 50 3.50 2.51 19.43
CA LYS A 50 3.54 2.67 20.89
C LYS A 50 3.15 1.39 21.63
N ASN A 51 2.22 0.64 21.05
CA ASN A 51 1.68 -0.59 21.63
C ASN A 51 2.43 -1.85 21.17
N SER A 52 3.27 -1.75 20.14
CA SER A 52 4.09 -2.84 19.63
C SER A 52 5.39 -3.00 20.43
N GLY A 53 5.86 -4.23 20.67
CA GLY A 53 7.14 -4.47 21.37
C GLY A 53 8.40 -4.23 20.51
N TRP A 54 8.23 -4.02 19.21
CA TRP A 54 9.29 -4.12 18.20
C TRP A 54 9.74 -2.78 17.59
N HIS A 55 9.15 -1.65 18.02
CA HIS A 55 9.60 -0.29 17.67
C HIS A 55 10.99 0.07 18.24
N LYS A 56 11.53 -0.75 19.15
CA LYS A 56 12.83 -0.53 19.78
C LYS A 56 13.90 -1.36 19.08
N LYS A 57 14.51 -0.80 18.03
CA LYS A 57 15.97 -0.70 17.91
C LYS A 57 16.40 0.06 16.64
N PRO A 58 17.18 1.16 16.80
CA PRO A 58 17.75 1.89 15.68
C PRO A 58 18.92 1.11 15.10
N GLY A 59 18.95 0.96 13.79
CA GLY A 59 20.13 0.58 13.04
C GLY A 59 20.87 1.83 12.63
N ASN A 60 22.11 1.67 12.18
CA ASN A 60 23.04 2.76 11.85
C ASN A 60 22.58 3.74 10.76
N LYS A 61 21.39 3.56 10.17
CA LYS A 61 20.77 4.48 9.21
C LYS A 61 19.63 5.22 9.93
N LYS A 62 19.78 6.53 10.10
CA LYS A 62 18.73 7.40 10.68
C LYS A 62 17.41 7.18 9.91
N ASN A 63 16.32 6.97 10.65
CA ASN A 63 14.92 7.07 10.20
C ASN A 63 14.31 5.91 9.39
N GLN A 64 14.76 4.66 9.57
CA GLN A 64 14.02 3.51 9.02
C GLN A 64 13.74 2.46 10.10
N ASP A 65 12.47 2.08 10.23
CA ASP A 65 12.06 1.02 11.15
C ASP A 65 12.60 -0.33 10.64
N ALA A 66 13.11 -1.17 11.54
CA ALA A 66 13.65 -2.49 11.19
C ALA A 66 12.55 -3.42 10.66
N ILE A 67 11.34 -3.28 11.18
CA ILE A 67 10.12 -3.95 10.75
C ILE A 67 9.08 -2.84 10.64
N TRP A 68 8.25 -2.85 9.60
CA TRP A 68 7.44 -1.69 9.23
C TRP A 68 6.10 -2.07 8.60
N TYR A 69 5.16 -1.13 8.67
CA TYR A 69 4.01 -1.06 7.77
C TYR A 69 4.15 0.13 6.82
N CYS A 70 3.69 -0.01 5.58
CA CYS A 70 3.54 1.12 4.66
C CYS A 70 2.33 0.94 3.77
N LEU A 71 1.78 2.05 3.26
CA LEU A 71 0.85 2.02 2.15
C LEU A 71 1.63 1.95 0.83
N GLY A 72 1.09 1.24 -0.15
CA GLY A 72 1.75 1.11 -1.45
C GLY A 72 1.05 0.17 -2.41
N GLU A 73 1.58 0.13 -3.62
CA GLU A 73 1.20 -0.81 -4.66
C GLU A 73 1.68 -2.21 -4.32
N LYS A 74 0.86 -3.21 -4.66
CA LYS A 74 1.19 -4.63 -4.47
C LYS A 74 2.56 -5.00 -5.03
N TYR A 75 2.96 -4.42 -6.15
CA TYR A 75 4.28 -4.63 -6.77
C TYR A 75 4.96 -3.30 -7.07
N ASP A 76 6.28 -3.26 -6.85
CA ASP A 76 7.15 -2.15 -7.26
C ASP A 76 7.23 -2.12 -8.80
N ASN A 77 6.37 -1.31 -9.40
CA ASN A 77 6.36 -1.06 -10.82
C ASN A 77 7.47 -0.07 -11.13
N LYS A 78 8.53 -0.52 -11.81
CA LYS A 78 9.64 0.36 -12.26
C LYS A 78 9.21 1.52 -13.18
N LYS A 79 7.93 1.57 -13.56
CA LYS A 79 7.29 2.63 -14.33
C LYS A 79 6.41 3.56 -13.47
N SER A 80 6.26 3.33 -12.16
CA SER A 80 5.39 4.12 -11.27
C SER A 80 6.01 5.49 -10.94
N ASN A 81 6.31 6.31 -11.95
CA ASN A 81 6.30 7.73 -11.73
C ASN A 81 4.83 8.14 -11.62
N ILE A 82 4.33 8.20 -10.38
CA ILE A 82 3.04 8.81 -10.03
C ILE A 82 2.95 10.24 -10.59
N ASP A 83 4.08 10.87 -10.88
CA ASP A 83 4.18 12.16 -11.57
C ASP A 83 3.79 12.14 -13.06
N ILE A 84 3.56 10.97 -13.71
CA ILE A 84 3.27 10.91 -15.15
C ILE A 84 2.15 9.92 -15.54
N ASP A 85 2.00 8.77 -14.88
CA ASP A 85 1.25 7.65 -15.48
C ASP A 85 -0.16 7.34 -14.89
N TYR A 86 -0.47 7.68 -13.62
CA TYR A 86 -1.82 7.56 -13.02
C TYR A 86 -1.94 8.24 -11.64
N SER A 87 -3.17 8.49 -11.18
CA SER A 87 -3.47 9.13 -9.88
C SER A 87 -3.62 8.15 -8.71
N TRP A 88 -3.31 8.56 -7.48
CA TRP A 88 -3.56 7.81 -6.23
C TRP A 88 -5.02 7.39 -6.10
N LEU A 89 -5.96 8.28 -6.42
CA LEU A 89 -7.39 7.98 -6.41
C LEU A 89 -7.71 6.81 -7.35
N SER A 90 -7.06 6.75 -8.51
CA SER A 90 -7.24 5.66 -9.47
C SER A 90 -6.68 4.33 -8.97
N ALA A 91 -5.52 4.36 -8.29
CA ALA A 91 -4.94 3.16 -7.68
C ALA A 91 -5.83 2.63 -6.53
N CYS A 92 -6.30 3.52 -5.65
CA CYS A 92 -7.15 3.17 -4.52
C CYS A 92 -8.55 2.68 -4.92
N THR A 93 -9.04 2.99 -6.12
CA THR A 93 -10.39 2.61 -6.59
C THR A 93 -10.38 1.47 -7.61
N GLY A 94 -9.20 0.97 -7.99
CA GLY A 94 -9.05 -0.07 -9.01
C GLY A 94 -9.34 0.42 -10.44
N ILE A 95 -9.15 1.71 -10.69
CA ILE A 95 -9.33 2.33 -12.02
C ILE A 95 -8.01 2.36 -12.81
N ALA A 96 -6.85 2.44 -12.13
CA ALA A 96 -5.55 2.68 -12.78
C ALA A 96 -5.08 1.50 -13.63
N LYS A 97 -4.66 1.84 -14.86
CA LYS A 97 -4.29 1.01 -16.01
C LYS A 97 -2.78 1.05 -16.23
N TYR A 98 -2.16 -0.12 -16.41
CA TYR A 98 -1.00 -0.22 -17.28
C TYR A 98 -1.42 -0.07 -18.76
N ASP A 99 -0.46 0.28 -19.62
CA ASP A 99 -0.51 0.25 -21.09
C ASP A 99 -1.13 -1.07 -21.67
N ASP A 100 -1.26 -2.12 -20.85
CA ASP A 100 -1.70 -3.48 -21.16
C ASP A 100 -3.08 -3.86 -20.59
N GLY A 101 -3.73 -2.99 -19.81
CA GLY A 101 -5.06 -3.24 -19.22
C GLY A 101 -5.09 -3.89 -17.84
N GLU A 102 -3.94 -4.07 -17.16
CA GLU A 102 -3.93 -4.55 -15.77
C GLU A 102 -4.27 -3.45 -14.75
N THR A 103 -5.04 -3.83 -13.72
CA THR A 103 -5.39 -2.96 -12.59
C THR A 103 -4.30 -3.00 -11.52
N ILE A 104 -3.89 -1.83 -11.04
CA ILE A 104 -2.96 -1.74 -9.93
C ILE A 104 -3.69 -2.04 -8.62
N GLU A 105 -3.26 -3.09 -7.91
CA GLU A 105 -3.72 -3.37 -6.56
C GLU A 105 -2.96 -2.49 -5.56
N TYR A 106 -3.69 -1.70 -4.79
CA TYR A 106 -3.17 -0.85 -3.72
C TYR A 106 -3.47 -1.46 -2.34
N GLY A 107 -2.63 -1.19 -1.33
CA GLY A 107 -2.88 -1.75 0.00
C GLY A 107 -1.79 -1.45 1.04
N ILE A 108 -1.84 -2.21 2.14
CA ILE A 108 -0.89 -2.11 3.24
C ILE A 108 0.11 -3.26 3.15
N HIS A 109 1.40 -2.92 3.19
CA HIS A 109 2.49 -3.87 3.33
C HIS A 109 2.93 -3.99 4.77
N PHE A 110 3.23 -5.22 5.18
CA PHE A 110 4.06 -5.55 6.34
C PHE A 110 5.38 -6.13 5.84
N GLY A 111 6.48 -5.56 6.31
CA GLY A 111 7.81 -5.95 5.87
C GLY A 111 8.89 -5.69 6.91
N PHE A 112 10.12 -6.00 6.54
CA PHE A 112 11.29 -5.71 7.37
C PHE A 112 12.47 -5.30 6.50
N ASN A 113 13.34 -4.46 7.06
CA ASN A 113 14.59 -4.09 6.44
C ASN A 113 15.65 -5.17 6.73
N ARG A 114 15.99 -5.95 5.69
CA ARG A 114 16.98 -7.04 5.78
C ARG A 114 18.32 -6.60 6.37
N ASP A 115 18.75 -5.36 6.18
CA ASP A 115 20.05 -4.87 6.65
C ASP A 115 20.22 -5.03 8.17
N TYR A 116 19.12 -5.07 8.93
CA TYR A 116 19.09 -5.18 10.38
C TYR A 116 19.25 -6.61 10.91
N PHE A 117 19.16 -7.61 10.04
CA PHE A 117 19.08 -9.02 10.42
C PHE A 117 20.12 -9.86 9.68
N ASN A 118 20.50 -10.99 10.27
CA ASN A 118 21.45 -11.96 9.71
C ASN A 118 20.81 -12.82 8.62
N PHE A 119 20.27 -12.17 7.58
CA PHE A 119 19.68 -12.82 6.42
C PHE A 119 20.39 -12.46 5.11
N THR A 120 20.57 -13.48 4.28
CA THR A 120 20.77 -13.32 2.83
C THR A 120 19.42 -12.98 2.17
N ALA A 121 19.43 -12.50 0.92
CA ALA A 121 18.18 -12.30 0.18
C ALA A 121 17.35 -13.60 0.07
N LYS A 122 18.01 -14.75 -0.11
CA LYS A 122 17.36 -16.07 -0.18
C LYS A 122 16.72 -16.46 1.16
N THR A 123 17.43 -16.29 2.26
CA THR A 123 16.92 -16.67 3.59
C THR A 123 15.87 -15.71 4.11
N ALA A 124 15.94 -14.41 3.79
CA ALA A 124 14.87 -13.44 4.06
C ALA A 124 13.57 -13.82 3.32
N LYS A 125 13.69 -14.22 2.04
CA LYS A 125 12.54 -14.72 1.26
C LYS A 125 11.90 -15.93 1.94
N GLN A 126 12.71 -16.95 2.22
CA GLN A 126 12.23 -18.18 2.83
C GLN A 126 11.58 -17.91 4.19
N PHE A 127 12.20 -17.06 5.02
CA PHE A 127 11.66 -16.67 6.32
C PHE A 127 10.23 -16.12 6.22
N MET A 128 9.99 -15.12 5.37
CA MET A 128 8.65 -14.52 5.22
C MET A 128 7.65 -15.49 4.63
N GLN A 129 8.08 -16.31 3.66
CA GLN A 129 7.24 -17.33 3.06
C GLN A 129 6.81 -18.37 4.12
N ASP A 130 7.74 -18.83 4.94
CA ASP A 130 7.48 -19.75 6.04
C ASP A 130 6.59 -19.12 7.09
N GLN A 131 6.82 -17.85 7.45
CA GLN A 131 5.95 -17.15 8.40
C GLN A 131 4.53 -17.07 7.88
N PHE A 132 4.31 -16.63 6.64
CA PHE A 132 2.98 -16.55 6.06
C PHE A 132 2.30 -17.94 5.96
N ALA A 133 3.05 -18.99 5.62
CA ALA A 133 2.54 -20.35 5.58
C ALA A 133 2.15 -20.91 6.96
N ASN A 134 2.82 -20.46 8.04
CA ASN A 134 2.54 -20.87 9.41
C ASN A 134 1.30 -20.19 10.01
N TYR A 135 0.77 -19.14 9.38
CA TYR A 135 -0.41 -18.41 9.83
C TYR A 135 -1.49 -18.39 8.74
N PRO A 136 -2.12 -19.54 8.44
CA PRO A 136 -3.15 -19.64 7.39
C PRO A 136 -4.33 -18.69 7.61
N GLU A 137 -4.63 -18.30 8.85
CA GLU A 137 -5.65 -17.32 9.21
C GLU A 137 -5.46 -15.97 8.50
N LEU A 138 -4.22 -15.57 8.22
CA LEU A 138 -3.94 -14.34 7.47
C LEU A 138 -4.52 -14.41 6.05
N LYS A 139 -4.44 -15.57 5.40
CA LYS A 139 -5.01 -15.77 4.06
C LYS A 139 -6.54 -15.72 4.10
N GLU A 140 -7.17 -16.24 5.16
CA GLU A 140 -8.62 -16.24 5.32
C GLU A 140 -9.19 -14.81 5.44
N VAL A 141 -8.45 -13.88 6.04
CA VAL A 141 -8.86 -12.48 6.17
C VAL A 141 -8.36 -11.57 5.03
N GLY A 142 -7.70 -12.15 4.03
CA GLY A 142 -7.37 -11.51 2.76
C GLY A 142 -5.92 -11.06 2.58
N PHE A 143 -5.01 -11.36 3.52
CA PHE A 143 -3.59 -11.09 3.30
C PHE A 143 -3.01 -11.99 2.21
N GLN A 144 -1.98 -11.49 1.55
CA GLN A 144 -1.27 -12.14 0.45
C GLN A 144 0.23 -12.11 0.72
N TYR A 145 0.96 -13.15 0.32
CA TYR A 145 2.42 -13.12 0.32
C TYR A 145 2.92 -12.62 -1.05
N ILE A 146 3.73 -11.56 -1.03
CA ILE A 146 4.24 -10.92 -2.23
C ILE A 146 5.74 -11.15 -2.40
N VAL A 147 6.13 -11.50 -3.63
CA VAL A 147 7.52 -11.63 -4.07
C VAL A 147 7.77 -10.63 -5.19
N GLY A 148 8.19 -9.41 -4.84
CA GLY A 148 8.51 -8.36 -5.82
C GLY A 148 9.86 -8.55 -6.53
N SER A 149 10.10 -7.78 -7.59
CA SER A 149 11.33 -7.85 -8.40
C SER A 149 12.58 -7.25 -7.71
N SER A 150 12.40 -6.39 -6.71
CA SER A 150 13.43 -5.53 -6.09
C SER A 150 13.74 -5.83 -4.61
N GLU A 151 13.64 -7.09 -4.18
CA GLU A 151 13.86 -7.54 -2.78
C GLU A 151 12.72 -7.27 -1.78
N HIS A 152 11.62 -6.63 -2.17
CA HIS A 152 10.43 -6.52 -1.31
C HIS A 152 9.76 -7.90 -1.15
N ARG A 153 9.77 -8.41 0.08
CA ARG A 153 9.13 -9.66 0.52
C ARG A 153 8.20 -9.31 1.65
N THR A 154 6.94 -9.09 1.32
CA THR A 154 5.98 -8.49 2.24
C THR A 154 4.75 -9.38 2.36
N ILE A 155 4.08 -9.24 3.50
CA ILE A 155 2.68 -9.65 3.63
C ILE A 155 1.86 -8.42 3.26
N PHE A 156 0.96 -8.57 2.30
CA PHE A 156 0.20 -7.48 1.70
C PHE A 156 -1.29 -7.64 1.98
N LEU A 157 -1.95 -6.57 2.38
CA LEU A 157 -3.40 -6.51 2.53
C LEU A 157 -3.96 -5.54 1.50
N PRO A 158 -4.67 -6.02 0.46
CA PRO A 158 -5.28 -5.14 -0.54
C PRO A 158 -6.37 -4.26 0.10
N ILE A 159 -6.47 -3.03 -0.41
CA ILE A 159 -7.50 -2.05 -0.09
C ILE A 159 -8.10 -1.56 -1.40
N GLN A 160 -9.42 -1.53 -1.46
CA GLN A 160 -10.15 -0.91 -2.56
C GLN A 160 -11.25 -0.01 -2.00
N LEU A 161 -11.18 1.26 -2.33
CA LEU A 161 -12.18 2.26 -1.98
C LEU A 161 -13.31 2.28 -3.01
N ASP A 162 -14.50 2.64 -2.57
CA ASP A 162 -15.66 2.79 -3.45
C ASP A 162 -15.62 4.16 -4.13
N LEU A 163 -15.38 4.16 -5.44
CA LEU A 163 -15.35 5.39 -6.25
C LEU A 163 -16.65 6.20 -6.12
N LYS A 164 -17.81 5.56 -6.04
CA LYS A 164 -19.09 6.27 -5.95
C LYS A 164 -19.19 7.04 -4.65
N LEU A 165 -18.80 6.41 -3.53
CA LEU A 165 -18.77 7.09 -2.23
C LEU A 165 -17.75 8.23 -2.21
N LEU A 166 -16.56 8.04 -2.81
CA LEU A 166 -15.57 9.11 -2.93
C LEU A 166 -16.10 10.31 -3.74
N ILE A 167 -16.87 10.06 -4.80
CA ILE A 167 -17.52 11.12 -5.59
C ILE A 167 -18.60 11.83 -4.77
N GLU A 168 -19.44 11.09 -4.05
CA GLU A 168 -20.54 11.64 -3.24
C GLU A 168 -20.04 12.49 -2.07
N GLU A 169 -18.88 12.15 -1.52
CA GLU A 169 -18.32 12.82 -0.34
C GLU A 169 -17.23 13.86 -0.64
N TYR A 170 -16.87 14.07 -1.91
CA TYR A 170 -15.90 15.10 -2.30
C TYR A 170 -16.38 16.50 -1.88
N PRO A 171 -15.50 17.37 -1.33
CA PRO A 171 -14.07 17.18 -1.09
C PRO A 171 -13.72 16.64 0.31
N ASP A 172 -14.72 16.42 1.16
CA ASP A 172 -14.52 16.13 2.57
C ASP A 172 -14.08 14.69 2.82
N TYR A 173 -14.55 13.74 2.01
CA TYR A 173 -14.33 12.29 2.16
C TYR A 173 -14.55 11.84 3.61
N LYS A 174 -15.82 11.74 3.99
CA LYS A 174 -16.21 11.37 5.35
C LYS A 174 -15.79 9.93 5.65
N ASP A 175 -15.98 9.53 6.90
CA ASP A 175 -15.54 8.23 7.40
C ASP A 175 -16.03 7.05 6.55
N GLN A 176 -17.18 7.17 5.88
CA GLN A 176 -17.76 6.10 5.08
C GLN A 176 -16.95 5.82 3.79
N ALA A 177 -16.48 6.83 3.06
CA ALA A 177 -15.67 6.60 1.86
C ALA A 177 -14.29 6.01 2.19
N LEU A 178 -13.77 6.26 3.40
CA LEU A 178 -12.50 5.74 3.90
C LEU A 178 -12.66 4.48 4.76
N GLN A 179 -13.90 3.98 4.94
CA GLN A 179 -14.17 2.79 5.74
C GLN A 179 -13.34 1.57 5.30
N PRO A 180 -13.11 1.29 4.00
CA PRO A 180 -12.29 0.15 3.62
C PRO A 180 -10.83 0.24 4.10
N LEU A 181 -10.27 1.45 4.25
CA LEU A 181 -8.97 1.65 4.88
C LEU A 181 -9.07 1.36 6.39
N SER A 182 -10.07 1.91 7.08
CA SER A 182 -10.32 1.63 8.51
C SER A 182 -10.45 0.13 8.79
N ASP A 183 -11.23 -0.58 7.97
CA ASP A 183 -11.43 -2.03 8.07
C ASP A 183 -10.12 -2.81 7.88
N ALA A 184 -9.25 -2.37 6.98
CA ALA A 184 -7.94 -2.98 6.77
C ALA A 184 -7.02 -2.77 7.98
N LEU A 185 -7.03 -1.57 8.57
CA LEU A 185 -6.27 -1.26 9.79
C LEU A 185 -6.77 -2.08 10.99
N ASP A 186 -8.09 -2.24 11.12
CA ASP A 186 -8.70 -3.08 12.15
C ASP A 186 -8.38 -4.57 11.95
N LYS A 187 -8.33 -5.06 10.70
CA LYS A 187 -7.86 -6.42 10.42
C LYS A 187 -6.43 -6.64 10.91
N ILE A 188 -5.53 -5.68 10.68
CA ILE A 188 -4.15 -5.77 11.18
C ILE A 188 -4.14 -5.79 12.71
N LYS A 189 -4.89 -4.89 13.36
CA LYS A 189 -5.00 -4.82 14.82
C LYS A 189 -5.54 -6.12 15.44
N ASN A 190 -6.58 -6.69 14.85
CA ASN A 190 -7.20 -7.93 15.31
C ASN A 190 -6.28 -9.15 15.17
N HIS A 191 -5.28 -9.07 14.27
CA HIS A 191 -4.27 -10.11 14.06
C HIS A 191 -2.89 -9.69 14.59
N GLN A 192 -2.83 -8.69 15.48
CA GLN A 192 -1.57 -8.15 15.98
C GLN A 192 -0.68 -9.25 16.60
N ALA A 193 -1.26 -10.21 17.34
CA ALA A 193 -0.51 -11.31 17.94
C ALA A 193 0.27 -12.15 16.90
N VAL A 194 -0.25 -12.29 15.67
CA VAL A 194 0.44 -12.98 14.58
C VAL A 194 1.68 -12.19 14.15
N PHE A 195 1.51 -10.89 13.90
CA PHE A 195 2.60 -10.01 13.48
C PHE A 195 3.66 -9.84 14.58
N ASP A 196 3.24 -9.77 15.85
CA ASP A 196 4.14 -9.77 17.00
C ASP A 196 4.96 -11.08 17.07
N GLY A 197 4.32 -12.24 16.85
CA GLY A 197 5.02 -13.52 16.76
C GLY A 197 6.02 -13.61 15.60
N ILE A 198 5.73 -12.97 14.47
CA ILE A 198 6.69 -12.84 13.35
C ILE A 198 7.86 -11.94 13.75
N ALA A 199 7.57 -10.78 14.36
CA ALA A 199 8.58 -9.84 14.82
C ALA A 199 9.52 -10.47 15.87
N GLU A 200 8.99 -11.22 16.83
CA GLU A 200 9.79 -11.96 17.82
C GLU A 200 10.76 -12.94 17.17
N LYS A 201 10.31 -13.68 16.15
CA LYS A 201 11.17 -14.58 15.38
C LYS A 201 12.23 -13.82 14.60
N LEU A 202 11.89 -12.69 13.96
CA LEU A 202 12.85 -11.81 13.29
C LEU A 202 13.94 -11.34 14.26
N MET A 203 13.55 -10.92 15.46
CA MET A 203 14.47 -10.38 16.46
C MET A 203 15.49 -11.41 16.97
N LYS A 204 15.22 -12.72 16.86
CA LYS A 204 16.22 -13.78 17.11
C LYS A 204 17.36 -13.82 16.09
N HIS A 205 17.18 -13.17 14.94
CA HIS A 205 18.19 -13.03 13.89
C HIS A 205 18.77 -11.60 13.83
N SER A 206 18.52 -10.78 14.85
CA SER A 206 18.99 -9.39 14.90
C SER A 206 20.52 -9.31 15.01
N LYS A 207 21.15 -8.49 14.15
CA LYS A 207 22.59 -8.18 14.21
C LYS A 207 23.04 -7.52 15.50
N LEU A 208 22.12 -6.82 16.19
CA LEU A 208 22.38 -6.15 17.47
C LEU A 208 22.59 -7.10 18.66
N GLN A 209 22.46 -8.42 18.47
CA GLN A 209 22.79 -9.42 19.49
C GLN A 209 24.27 -9.88 19.39
N GLU A 210 25.00 -9.46 18.36
CA GLU A 210 26.39 -9.85 18.07
C GLU A 210 27.41 -8.75 18.40
N SER A 211 26.96 -7.64 19.00
CA SER A 211 27.77 -6.47 19.37
C SER A 211 27.86 -6.28 20.89
#